data_AF-A0A975J280-F1
#
_entry.id   AF-A0A975J280-F1
#
_cell.length_a   1.000
_cell.length_b   1.000
_cell.length_c   1.000
_cell.angle_alpha   90.00
_cell.angle_beta   90.00
_cell.angle_gamma   90.00
#
_symmetry.space_group_name_H-M   'P 1'
#
loop_
_entity.id
_entity.type
_entity.pdbx_description
1 polymer ?
#
loop_
_entity_poly.entity_id
_entity_poly.type
_entity_poly.pdbx_seq_one_letter_code
_entity_poly.pdbx_strand_id
1 'polypeptide(L)'
;MRFLLFLCGISVLALAGAAFKALNQNDAMGFMNGALALGGGLIICGFFATRWFWHGLFGGGILALLAFGRGLFNLPGLIKYFQGEQEHGPLPILEVAVTVICLFLLVGVIKTLHAERLRRMLEEGEETEEGKD
;
A
#
# COMPACT_ATOMS: atom_id res chain seq x y z
N MET A 1 1.62 -12.12 4.58
CA MET A 1 1.60 -10.69 4.95
C MET A 1 2.99 -10.05 5.09
N ARG A 2 3.91 -10.58 5.92
CA ARG A 2 5.27 -10.02 6.03
C ARG A 2 5.99 -9.82 4.68
N PHE A 3 6.00 -10.85 3.83
CA PHE A 3 6.63 -10.79 2.50
C PHE A 3 5.95 -9.76 1.59
N LEU A 4 4.61 -9.64 1.66
CA LEU A 4 3.86 -8.64 0.91
C LEU A 4 4.25 -7.21 1.30
N LEU A 5 4.40 -6.92 2.59
CA LEU A 5 4.85 -5.59 3.06
C LEU A 5 6.23 -5.24 2.50
N PHE A 6 7.18 -6.17 2.57
CA PHE A 6 8.52 -5.98 2.01
C PHE A 6 8.49 -5.84 0.48
N LEU A 7 7.77 -6.72 -0.21
CA LEU A 7 7.68 -6.69 -1.67
C LEU A 7 7.05 -5.38 -2.17
N CYS A 8 5.95 -4.96 -1.56
CA CYS A 8 5.31 -3.68 -1.88
C CYS A 8 6.26 -2.51 -1.59
N GLY A 9 6.91 -2.49 -0.43
CA GLY A 9 7.89 -1.45 -0.10
C GLY A 9 9.04 -1.35 -1.09
N ILE A 10 9.65 -2.49 -1.44
CA ILE A 10 10.74 -2.56 -2.44
C ILE A 10 10.25 -2.13 -3.82
N SER A 11 9.05 -2.55 -4.23
CA SER A 11 8.50 -2.19 -5.54
C SER A 11 8.24 -0.69 -5.67
N VAL A 12 7.79 -0.02 -4.60
CA VAL A 12 7.63 1.44 -4.56
C VAL A 12 8.98 2.14 -4.66
N LEU A 13 10.01 1.64 -3.96
CA LEU A 13 11.36 2.20 -4.07
C LEU A 13 11.98 1.97 -5.45
N ALA A 14 11.72 0.82 -6.09
CA ALA A 14 12.17 0.56 -7.45
C ALA A 14 11.53 1.53 -8.46
N LEU A 15 10.22 1.82 -8.28
CA LEU A 15 9.53 2.84 -9.06
C LEU A 15 10.11 4.24 -8.83
N ALA A 16 10.53 4.58 -7.61
CA ALA A 16 11.23 5.85 -7.33
C ALA A 16 12.55 5.97 -8.11
N GLY A 17 13.34 4.89 -8.14
CA GLY A 17 14.58 4.84 -8.91
C GLY A 17 14.36 4.95 -10.42
N ALA A 18 13.29 4.34 -10.94
CA ALA A 18 12.90 4.48 -12.34
C ALA A 18 12.41 5.90 -12.66
N ALA A 19 11.61 6.50 -11.77
CA ALA A 19 11.10 7.86 -11.91
C ALA A 19 12.22 8.89 -11.99
N PHE A 20 13.28 8.73 -11.19
CA PHE A 20 14.43 9.63 -11.20
C PHE A 20 15.14 9.69 -12.56
N LYS A 21 15.08 8.62 -13.37
CA LYS A 21 15.63 8.60 -14.73
C LYS A 21 14.66 9.13 -15.80
N ALA A 22 13.37 9.13 -15.52
CA ALA A 22 12.32 9.38 -16.53
C ALA A 22 11.65 10.76 -16.39
N LEU A 23 11.75 11.43 -15.24
CA LEU A 23 11.08 12.69 -14.94
C LEU A 23 12.05 13.88 -14.93
N ASN A 24 11.49 15.07 -15.13
CA ASN A 24 12.18 16.33 -14.87
C ASN A 24 12.58 16.45 -13.39
N GLN A 25 13.65 17.19 -13.12
CA GLN A 25 14.29 17.24 -11.80
C GLN A 25 13.34 17.66 -10.66
N ASN A 26 12.40 18.57 -10.92
CA ASN A 26 11.43 19.03 -9.92
C ASN A 26 10.39 17.94 -9.59
N ASP A 27 9.80 17.31 -10.60
CA ASP A 27 8.78 16.27 -10.42
C ASP A 27 9.39 14.97 -9.87
N ALA A 28 10.63 14.65 -10.31
CA ALA A 28 11.40 13.51 -9.83
C ALA A 28 11.67 13.61 -8.32
N MET A 29 12.05 14.78 -7.82
CA MET A 29 12.32 14.98 -6.39
C MET A 29 11.04 14.88 -5.55
N GLY A 30 9.93 15.46 -6.02
CA GLY A 30 8.63 15.35 -5.37
C GLY A 30 8.15 13.91 -5.27
N PHE A 31 8.19 13.18 -6.38
CA PHE A 31 7.82 11.77 -6.42
C PHE A 31 8.75 10.92 -5.54
N MET A 32 10.05 11.14 -5.61
CA MET A 32 11.03 10.35 -4.86
C MET A 32 10.88 10.54 -3.35
N ASN A 33 10.61 11.75 -2.86
CA ASN A 33 10.35 11.97 -1.44
C ASN A 33 9.09 11.22 -0.97
N GLY A 34 8.01 11.29 -1.75
CA GLY A 34 6.79 10.54 -1.47
C GLY A 34 6.98 9.02 -1.49
N ALA A 35 7.68 8.52 -2.50
CA ALA A 35 7.96 7.10 -2.66
C ALA A 35 8.94 6.56 -1.61
N LEU A 36 9.92 7.36 -1.16
CA LEU A 36 10.80 7.00 -0.04
C LEU A 36 10.04 6.94 1.28
N ALA A 37 9.20 7.92 1.58
CA ALA A 37 8.39 7.91 2.79
C ALA A 37 7.43 6.71 2.83
N LEU A 38 6.74 6.44 1.72
CA LEU A 38 5.82 5.33 1.60
C LEU A 38 6.55 3.97 1.59
N GLY A 39 7.50 3.79 0.67
CA GLY A 39 8.24 2.55 0.48
C GLY A 39 9.10 2.19 1.70
N GLY A 40 9.79 3.18 2.27
CA GLY A 40 10.53 3.03 3.52
C GLY A 40 9.61 2.70 4.70
N GLY A 41 8.47 3.39 4.82
CA GLY A 41 7.45 3.08 5.82
C GLY A 41 6.94 1.64 5.73
N LEU A 42 6.65 1.15 4.53
CA LEU A 42 6.22 -0.24 4.30
C LEU A 42 7.29 -1.27 4.68
N ILE A 43 8.57 -1.00 4.38
CA ILE A 43 9.69 -1.86 4.78
C ILE A 43 9.82 -1.90 6.30
N ILE A 44 9.72 -0.76 6.97
CA ILE A 44 9.77 -0.67 8.43
C ILE A 44 8.59 -1.43 9.05
N CYS A 45 7.37 -1.25 8.52
CA CYS A 45 6.20 -2.03 8.94
C CYS A 45 6.40 -3.54 8.71
N GLY A 46 7.05 -3.94 7.61
CA GLY A 46 7.44 -5.32 7.33
C GLY A 46 8.40 -5.87 8.39
N PHE A 47 9.38 -5.08 8.82
CA PHE A 47 10.31 -5.45 9.88
C PHE A 47 9.58 -5.64 11.22
N PHE A 48 8.74 -4.67 11.61
CA PHE A 48 7.93 -4.76 12.82
C PHE A 48 6.97 -5.96 12.80
N ALA A 49 6.41 -6.32 11.64
CA ALA A 49 5.55 -7.50 11.50
C ALA A 49 6.25 -8.82 11.86
N THR A 50 7.59 -8.87 11.93
CA THR A 50 8.36 -10.05 12.34
C THR A 50 8.29 -10.30 13.84
N ARG A 51 8.27 -9.23 14.64
CA ARG A 51 8.23 -9.31 16.12
C ARG A 51 6.81 -9.06 16.65
N TRP A 52 6.09 -8.11 16.06
CA TRP A 52 4.75 -7.66 16.45
C TRP A 52 3.86 -7.65 15.20
N PHE A 53 3.36 -8.83 14.84
CA PHE A 53 2.60 -9.05 13.61
C PHE A 53 1.48 -8.02 13.40
N TRP A 54 0.66 -7.80 14.43
CA TRP A 54 -0.48 -6.87 14.39
C TRP A 54 -0.04 -5.42 14.16
N HIS A 55 1.03 -4.97 14.82
CA HIS A 55 1.49 -3.59 14.68
C HIS A 55 1.99 -3.31 13.26
N GLY A 56 2.77 -4.24 12.69
CA GLY A 56 3.21 -4.14 11.31
C GLY A 56 2.07 -4.25 10.29
N LEU A 57 1.06 -5.10 10.57
CA LEU A 57 -0.12 -5.25 9.70
C LEU A 57 -0.96 -3.97 9.66
N PHE A 58 -1.29 -3.38 10.82
CA PHE A 58 -2.06 -2.14 10.88
C PHE A 58 -1.28 -0.95 10.33
N GLY A 59 0.00 -0.81 10.68
CA GLY A 59 0.83 0.26 10.15
C GLY A 59 0.93 0.22 8.62
N GLY A 60 1.22 -0.96 8.06
CA GLY A 60 1.26 -1.15 6.62
C GLY A 60 -0.10 -0.94 5.93
N GLY A 61 -1.19 -1.35 6.58
CA GLY A 61 -2.55 -1.12 6.11
C GLY A 61 -2.93 0.36 6.06
N ILE A 62 -2.60 1.14 7.10
CA ILE A 62 -2.85 2.58 7.14
C ILE A 62 -2.05 3.30 6.06
N LEU A 63 -0.76 2.98 5.91
CA LEU A 63 0.07 3.56 4.85
C LEU A 63 -0.48 3.24 3.46
N ALA A 64 -0.89 1.99 3.23
CA ALA A 64 -1.51 1.57 1.97
C ALA A 64 -2.83 2.32 1.70
N LEU A 65 -3.67 2.52 2.72
CA LEU A 65 -4.93 3.23 2.61
C LEU A 65 -4.71 4.72 2.27
N LEU A 66 -3.78 5.39 2.96
CA LEU A 66 -3.44 6.79 2.70
C LEU A 66 -2.88 6.99 1.30
N ALA A 67 -1.98 6.10 0.86
CA ALA A 67 -1.42 6.15 -0.49
C ALA A 67 -2.47 5.87 -1.56
N PHE A 68 -3.35 4.89 -1.34
CA PHE A 68 -4.45 4.61 -2.24
C PHE A 68 -5.41 5.81 -2.35
N GLY A 69 -5.78 6.43 -1.22
CA GLY A 69 -6.59 7.64 -1.20
C GLY A 69 -5.95 8.78 -1.99
N ARG A 70 -4.65 9.03 -1.77
CA ARG A 70 -3.89 10.05 -2.51
C ARG A 70 -3.85 9.75 -4.01
N GLY A 71 -3.68 8.48 -4.38
CA GLY A 71 -3.73 8.00 -5.77
C GLY A 71 -5.08 8.25 -6.43
N LEU A 72 -6.18 8.02 -5.70
CA LEU A 72 -7.53 8.30 -6.18
C LEU A 72 -7.75 9.80 -6.47
N PHE A 73 -7.23 10.67 -5.60
CA PHE A 73 -7.28 12.12 -5.85
C PHE A 73 -6.53 12.54 -7.11
N ASN A 74 -5.56 11.75 -7.58
CA ASN A 74 -4.80 12.04 -8.78
C ASN A 74 -5.33 11.38 -10.07
N LEU A 75 -6.47 10.68 -10.02
CA LEU A 75 -7.16 10.18 -11.21
C LEU A 75 -7.41 11.24 -12.30
N PRO A 76 -7.82 12.48 -11.97
CA PRO A 76 -8.02 13.53 -12.99
C PRO A 76 -6.76 13.80 -13.79
N GLY A 77 -5.58 13.74 -13.17
CA GLY A 77 -4.29 13.91 -13.84
C GLY A 77 -3.98 12.77 -14.82
N LEU A 78 -4.38 11.54 -14.50
CA LEU A 78 -4.27 10.40 -15.41
C LEU A 78 -5.17 10.56 -16.64
N ILE A 79 -6.40 11.03 -16.45
CA ILE A 79 -7.35 11.26 -17.55
C ILE A 79 -6.78 12.31 -18.50
N LYS A 80 -6.25 13.42 -17.97
CA LYS A 80 -5.59 14.47 -18.76
C LYS A 80 -4.37 13.95 -19.53
N TYR A 81 -3.57 13.08 -18.92
CA TYR A 81 -2.45 12.43 -19.59
C TYR A 81 -2.90 11.63 -20.82
N PHE A 82 -3.99 10.86 -20.71
CA PHE A 82 -4.56 10.11 -21.85
C PHE A 82 -5.23 11.01 -22.90
N GLN A 83 -5.69 12.20 -22.50
CA GLN A 83 -6.19 13.23 -23.41
C GLN A 83 -5.08 13.98 -24.16
N GLY A 84 -3.80 13.67 -23.87
CA GLY A 84 -2.64 14.23 -24.57
C GLY A 84 -2.03 15.46 -23.88
N GLU A 85 -2.57 15.90 -22.74
CA GLU A 85 -1.97 16.95 -21.92
C GLU A 85 -0.79 16.37 -21.11
N GLN A 86 0.41 16.41 -21.68
CA GLN A 86 1.63 15.87 -21.06
C GLN A 86 2.43 16.92 -20.28
N GLU A 87 1.78 17.76 -19.48
CA GLU A 87 2.49 18.78 -18.67
C GLU A 87 3.50 18.18 -17.68
N HIS A 88 3.25 16.97 -17.17
CA HIS A 88 4.08 16.31 -16.13
C HIS A 88 4.74 15.01 -16.60
N GLY A 89 4.88 14.81 -17.92
CA GLY A 89 5.49 13.59 -18.48
C GLY A 89 4.82 12.31 -17.95
N PRO A 90 5.57 11.24 -17.61
CA PRO A 90 5.00 9.97 -17.16
C PRO A 90 4.64 9.92 -15.67
N LEU A 91 4.66 11.04 -14.94
CA LEU A 91 4.35 11.11 -13.50
C LEU A 91 2.98 10.46 -13.16
N PRO A 92 1.87 10.76 -13.88
CA PRO A 92 0.57 10.20 -13.53
C PRO A 92 0.52 8.66 -13.64
N ILE A 93 1.27 8.09 -14.58
CA ILE A 93 1.37 6.62 -14.73
C ILE A 93 2.08 6.02 -13.53
N LEU A 94 3.18 6.63 -13.07
CA LEU A 94 3.95 6.15 -11.94
C LEU A 94 3.13 6.19 -10.65
N GLU A 95 2.37 7.25 -10.42
CA GLU A 95 1.51 7.36 -9.24
C GLU A 95 0.39 6.33 -9.27
N VAL A 96 -0.20 6.04 -10.44
CA VAL A 96 -1.17 4.95 -10.59
C VAL A 96 -0.52 3.60 -10.32
N ALA A 97 0.71 3.37 -10.77
CA ALA A 97 1.43 2.14 -10.47
C ALA A 97 1.63 1.95 -8.95
N VAL A 98 2.06 2.99 -8.24
CA VAL A 98 2.15 2.99 -6.77
C VAL A 98 0.77 2.73 -6.14
N THR A 99 -0.28 3.37 -6.65
CA THR A 99 -1.65 3.19 -6.18
C THR A 99 -2.13 1.74 -6.31
N VAL A 100 -1.84 1.09 -7.43
CA VAL A 100 -2.18 -0.33 -7.66
C VAL A 100 -1.42 -1.25 -6.71
N ILE A 101 -0.14 -0.98 -6.47
CA ILE A 101 0.67 -1.71 -5.48
C ILE A 101 0.05 -1.57 -4.08
N CYS A 102 -0.34 -0.35 -3.69
CA CYS A 102 -1.00 -0.09 -2.41
C CYS A 102 -2.36 -0.77 -2.31
N LEU A 103 -3.15 -0.78 -3.38
CA LEU A 103 -4.43 -1.49 -3.43
C LEU A 103 -4.23 -3.00 -3.21
N PHE A 104 -3.25 -3.60 -3.86
CA PHE A 104 -2.94 -5.02 -3.69
C PHE A 104 -2.56 -5.35 -2.24
N LEU A 105 -1.73 -4.50 -1.62
CA LEU A 105 -1.39 -4.63 -0.21
C LEU A 105 -2.62 -4.49 0.69
N LEU A 106 -3.47 -3.49 0.42
CA LEU A 106 -4.68 -3.20 1.20
C LEU A 106 -5.65 -4.38 1.16
N VAL A 107 -5.88 -4.98 -0.01
CA VAL A 107 -6.71 -6.19 -0.14
C VAL A 107 -6.12 -7.34 0.69
N GLY A 108 -4.80 -7.54 0.67
CA GLY A 108 -4.14 -8.53 1.51
C GLY A 108 -4.36 -8.30 3.01
N VAL A 109 -4.30 -7.04 3.46
CA VAL A 109 -4.55 -6.65 4.85
C VAL A 109 -6.01 -6.94 5.23
N ILE A 110 -6.97 -6.52 4.41
CA ILE A 110 -8.40 -6.76 4.64
C ILE A 110 -8.69 -8.25 4.73
N LYS A 111 -8.15 -9.07 3.83
CA LYS A 111 -8.32 -10.54 3.87
C LYS A 111 -7.79 -11.15 5.17
N THR A 112 -6.65 -10.64 5.66
CA THR A 112 -6.07 -11.11 6.93
C THR A 112 -6.95 -10.72 8.12
N LEU A 113 -7.48 -9.50 8.13
CA LEU A 113 -8.39 -9.03 9.17
C LEU A 113 -9.73 -9.79 9.16
N HIS A 114 -10.29 -10.07 7.98
CA HIS A 114 -11.50 -10.87 7.86
C HIS A 114 -11.30 -12.31 8.32
N ALA A 115 -10.16 -12.93 8.00
CA ALA A 115 -9.86 -14.28 8.47
C ALA A 115 -9.77 -14.36 10.00
N GLU A 116 -9.14 -13.36 10.63
CA GLU A 116 -9.10 -13.27 12.10
C GLU A 116 -10.48 -13.05 12.71
N ARG A 117 -11.29 -12.16 12.12
CA ARG A 117 -12.65 -11.90 12.60
C ARG A 117 -13.51 -13.16 12.52
N LEU A 118 -13.42 -13.90 11.42
CA LEU A 118 -14.16 -15.15 11.24
C LEU A 118 -13.72 -16.20 12.27
N ARG A 119 -12.42 -16.31 12.53
CA ARG A 119 -11.89 -17.22 13.55
C ARG A 119 -12.49 -16.95 14.92
N ARG A 120 -12.54 -15.69 15.35
CA ARG A 120 -13.13 -15.30 16.65
C ARG A 120 -14.61 -15.61 16.75
N MET A 121 -15.35 -15.40 15.66
CA MET A 121 -16.79 -15.73 15.62
C MET A 121 -17.06 -17.23 15.74
N LEU A 122 -16.18 -18.07 15.21
CA LEU A 122 -16.29 -19.53 15.33
C LEU A 122 -15.91 -20.00 16.75
N GLU A 123 -14.84 -19.45 17.33
CA GLU A 123 -14.43 -19.75 18.70
C GLU A 123 -15.53 -19.35 19.72
N GLU A 124 -16.15 -18.17 19.56
CA GLU A 124 -17.29 -17.74 20.40
C GLU A 124 -18.55 -18.63 20.22
N GLY A 125 -18.75 -19.20 19.03
CA GLY A 125 -19.87 -20.08 18.72
C GLY A 125 -19.76 -21.45 19.38
N GLU A 126 -18.56 -22.05 19.36
CA GLU A 126 -18.28 -23.36 19.99
C GLU A 126 -18.40 -23.31 21.52
N GLU A 127 -17.89 -22.25 22.17
CA GLU A 127 -18.00 -22.08 23.63
C GLU A 127 -19.47 -21.94 24.10
N THR A 128 -20.34 -21.42 23.24
CA THR A 128 -21.78 -21.27 23.56
C THR A 128 -22.55 -22.60 23.47
N GLU A 129 -22.06 -23.56 22.69
CA GLU A 129 -22.64 -24.91 22.59
C GLU A 129 -22.13 -25.84 23.70
N GLU A 130 -20.84 -25.79 24.07
CA GLU A 130 -20.29 -26.60 25.17
C GLU A 130 -20.78 -26.17 26.57
N GLY A 131 -21.16 -24.91 26.76
CA GLY A 131 -21.71 -24.41 28.03
C GLY A 131 -23.18 -24.76 28.29
N LYS A 132 -23.81 -25.56 27.41
CA LYS A 132 -25.24 -25.89 27.43
C LYS A 132 -25.56 -27.32 27.85
N ASP A 133 -24.54 -28.14 28.08
CA ASP A 133 -24.60 -29.52 28.59
C ASP A 133 -24.30 -29.59 30.11
#